data_AF-A0A1L3NDE2-F1
#
_entry.id   AF-A0A1L3NDE2-F1
#
_cell.length_a   1.000
_cell.length_b   1.000
_cell.length_c   1.000
_cell.angle_alpha   90.00
_cell.angle_beta   90.00
_cell.angle_gamma   90.00
#
_symmetry.space_group_name_H-M   'P 1'
#
loop_
_entity.id
_entity.type
_entity.pdbx_description
1 polymer ?
#
loop_
_entity_poly.entity_id
_entity_poly.type
_entity_poly.pdbx_seq_one_letter_code
_entity_poly.pdbx_strand_id
1 'polypeptide(L)'
;MNKKGLTASFIFEAESANYGEGVGNVTSLKKISRGNGDSFSYISRQAIRYNIINQMGEDKTPLDLDGTVLQFAPDATIKDYGEIDLFGYMKTKKPTKTRSAVVRLSNAVSLESFNADLDFLTNKGLLDRYNSQGEKVKDGGNIAQSEIHKSYYAYTITVDLDKVGIDENEKDAEGNILEISNGEKSQRIKSLLDTIKFLYRDIKGRRENLSPVFSIGGIYDIKNPFFENKLKVKNNKILVDTIKGVLKLDENIEKNTVSGLIEGIFNNDEEIKTQLKCKDMGEFFNVLKEEVGRYYQDETK
;
A
#
# COMPACT_ATOMS: atom_id res chain seq x y z
N MET A 1 -27.56 1.38 1.59
CA MET A 1 -26.19 0.83 1.45
C MET A 1 -26.01 -0.46 2.20
N ASN A 2 -25.93 -1.56 1.44
CA ASN A 2 -25.40 -2.83 1.94
C ASN A 2 -23.98 -2.61 2.44
N LYS A 3 -23.67 -3.08 3.66
CA LYS A 3 -22.40 -2.84 4.35
C LYS A 3 -21.25 -3.70 3.81
N LYS A 4 -20.97 -3.60 2.52
CA LYS A 4 -19.90 -4.34 1.85
C LYS A 4 -18.54 -3.69 2.04
N GLY A 5 -17.48 -4.49 1.91
CA GLY A 5 -16.11 -4.02 1.89
C GLY A 5 -15.29 -4.72 0.81
N LEU A 6 -14.38 -3.98 0.18
CA LEU A 6 -13.35 -4.54 -0.68
C LEU A 6 -12.17 -4.95 0.21
N THR A 7 -11.75 -6.21 0.16
CA THR A 7 -10.50 -6.66 0.79
C THR A 7 -9.63 -7.31 -0.26
N ALA A 8 -8.37 -6.88 -0.38
CA ALA A 8 -7.42 -7.46 -1.32
C ALA A 8 -6.02 -7.46 -0.73
N SER A 9 -5.27 -8.53 -0.99
CA SER A 9 -3.88 -8.68 -0.59
C SER A 9 -3.00 -8.94 -1.80
N PHE A 10 -1.79 -8.40 -1.73
CA PHE A 10 -0.87 -8.33 -2.85
C PHE A 10 0.50 -8.82 -2.38
N ILE A 11 1.12 -9.69 -3.18
CA ILE A 11 2.53 -10.05 -3.09
C ILE A 11 3.25 -9.35 -4.24
N PHE A 12 4.32 -8.63 -3.96
CA PHE A 12 5.22 -8.06 -4.95
C PHE A 12 6.68 -8.37 -4.56
N GLU A 13 7.59 -8.34 -5.52
CA GLU A 13 9.03 -8.49 -5.29
C GLU A 13 9.68 -7.10 -5.27
N ALA A 14 10.49 -6.80 -4.26
CA ALA A 14 11.19 -5.51 -4.17
C ALA A 14 12.52 -5.64 -3.41
N GLU A 15 13.37 -4.63 -3.56
CA GLU A 15 14.56 -4.46 -2.73
C GLU A 15 14.30 -3.51 -1.55
N SER A 16 15.36 -3.14 -0.84
CA SER A 16 15.38 -2.35 0.39
C SER A 16 14.65 -0.99 0.29
N ALA A 17 13.33 -1.00 0.47
CA ALA A 17 12.44 0.10 0.09
C ALA A 17 11.95 0.97 1.27
N ASN A 18 12.34 0.68 2.52
CA ASN A 18 12.02 1.56 3.65
C ASN A 18 13.09 1.54 4.74
N TYR A 19 13.81 2.66 4.87
CA TYR A 19 14.81 2.86 5.91
C TYR A 19 14.22 3.55 7.14
N GLY A 20 14.78 3.23 8.31
CA GLY A 20 14.55 3.92 9.57
C GLY A 20 15.64 4.95 9.85
N GLU A 21 15.74 5.35 11.11
CA GLU A 21 16.86 6.16 11.59
C GLU A 21 18.16 5.35 11.55
N GLY A 22 19.22 5.95 11.02
CA GLY A 22 20.55 5.34 10.94
C GLY A 22 21.44 5.78 12.10
N VAL A 23 22.53 5.04 12.34
CA VAL A 23 23.56 5.41 13.32
C VAL A 23 24.86 5.68 12.58
N GLY A 24 25.38 6.91 12.69
CA GLY A 24 26.56 7.35 11.94
C GLY A 24 26.34 7.23 10.43
N ASN A 25 27.24 6.52 9.75
CA ASN A 25 27.19 6.29 8.31
C ASN A 25 26.45 4.99 7.91
N VAL A 26 25.69 4.39 8.82
CA VAL A 26 24.92 3.17 8.56
C VAL A 26 23.45 3.52 8.41
N THR A 27 22.85 3.19 7.27
CA THR A 27 21.40 3.26 7.10
C THR A 27 20.75 1.91 7.34
N SER A 28 19.86 1.85 8.32
CA SER A 28 19.16 0.63 8.69
C SER A 28 17.77 0.54 8.05
N LEU A 29 17.41 -0.61 7.53
CA LEU A 29 16.05 -0.98 7.14
C LEU A 29 15.14 -1.01 8.37
N LYS A 30 13.88 -0.62 8.16
CA LYS A 30 12.82 -0.88 9.13
C LYS A 30 12.54 -2.38 9.17
N LYS A 31 12.58 -2.96 10.37
CA LYS A 31 12.46 -4.41 10.59
C LYS A 31 11.55 -4.70 11.77
N ILE A 32 10.94 -5.88 11.76
CA ILE A 32 10.20 -6.46 12.87
C ILE A 32 10.75 -7.87 13.17
N SER A 33 10.95 -8.17 14.45
CA SER A 33 11.42 -9.48 14.89
C SER A 33 10.25 -10.37 15.29
N ARG A 34 10.39 -11.68 15.08
CA ARG A 34 9.50 -12.69 15.66
C ARG A 34 10.25 -13.55 16.67
N GLY A 35 9.52 -14.14 17.62
CA GLY A 35 10.09 -14.86 18.76
C GLY A 35 10.92 -16.10 18.42
N ASN A 36 10.99 -16.50 17.15
CA ASN A 36 11.83 -17.57 16.64
C ASN A 36 13.23 -17.09 16.19
N GLY A 37 13.56 -15.81 16.37
CA GLY A 37 14.85 -15.23 15.98
C GLY A 37 14.87 -14.64 14.57
N ASP A 38 13.82 -14.84 13.78
CA ASP A 38 13.71 -14.25 12.45
C ASP A 38 13.44 -12.74 12.52
N SER A 39 13.98 -12.02 11.54
CA SER A 39 13.74 -10.60 11.34
C SER A 39 13.18 -10.38 9.94
N PHE A 40 12.16 -9.56 9.81
CA PHE A 40 11.50 -9.27 8.54
C PHE A 40 11.58 -7.77 8.27
N SER A 41 12.08 -7.37 7.10
CA SER A 41 12.00 -5.96 6.70
C SER A 41 10.56 -5.60 6.36
N TYR A 42 10.19 -4.34 6.50
CA TYR A 42 8.85 -3.89 6.10
C TYR A 42 8.85 -2.49 5.50
N ILE A 43 7.95 -2.26 4.56
CA ILE A 43 7.56 -0.95 4.08
C ILE A 43 6.35 -0.51 4.88
N SER A 44 6.44 0.65 5.53
CA SER A 44 5.37 1.11 6.39
C SER A 44 4.13 1.48 5.58
N ARG A 45 2.94 1.26 6.14
CA ARG A 45 1.68 1.66 5.52
C ARG A 45 1.64 3.14 5.13
N GLN A 46 2.33 4.00 5.87
CA GLN A 46 2.46 5.43 5.55
C GLN A 46 3.29 5.65 4.28
N ALA A 47 4.37 4.89 4.11
CA ALA A 47 5.21 4.94 2.92
C ALA A 47 4.46 4.42 1.68
N ILE A 48 3.67 3.36 1.82
CA ILE A 48 2.80 2.84 0.75
C ILE A 48 1.70 3.86 0.41
N ARG A 49 0.98 4.34 1.44
CA ARG A 49 -0.06 5.39 1.30
C ARG A 49 0.47 6.61 0.56
N TYR A 50 1.66 7.10 0.93
CA TYR A 50 2.28 8.25 0.28
C TYR A 50 2.47 8.04 -1.23
N ASN A 51 2.98 6.87 -1.65
CA ASN A 51 3.18 6.56 -3.06
C ASN A 51 1.84 6.42 -3.80
N ILE A 52 0.84 5.80 -3.17
CA ILE A 52 -0.51 5.70 -3.73
C ILE A 52 -1.09 7.09 -3.98
N ILE A 53 -1.10 7.98 -3.00
CA ILE A 53 -1.69 9.32 -3.13
C ILE A 53 -1.00 10.13 -4.22
N ASN A 54 0.33 10.14 -4.23
CA ASN A 54 1.11 10.87 -5.23
C ASN A 54 0.88 10.32 -6.65
N GLN A 55 0.85 8.99 -6.82
CA GLN A 55 0.64 8.37 -8.14
C GLN A 55 -0.82 8.43 -8.60
N MET A 56 -1.78 8.50 -7.67
CA MET A 56 -3.18 8.86 -7.99
C MET A 56 -3.32 10.33 -8.41
N GLY A 57 -2.34 11.19 -8.10
CA GLY A 57 -2.42 12.64 -8.31
C GLY A 57 -3.40 13.34 -7.36
N GLU A 58 -3.61 12.75 -6.18
CA GLU A 58 -4.51 13.20 -5.11
C GLU A 58 -3.77 13.98 -4.00
N ASP A 59 -2.46 14.19 -4.14
CA ASP A 59 -1.61 14.98 -3.23
C ASP A 59 -1.83 16.50 -3.33
N LYS A 60 -3.04 16.91 -3.70
CA LYS A 60 -3.43 18.30 -3.98
C LYS A 60 -4.32 18.90 -2.91
N THR A 61 -4.67 18.13 -1.88
CA THR A 61 -5.49 18.64 -0.78
C THR A 61 -4.78 19.83 -0.12
N PRO A 62 -5.42 21.01 -0.05
CA PRO A 62 -4.83 22.18 0.57
C PRO A 62 -4.47 21.90 2.03
N LEU A 63 -3.36 22.49 2.46
CA LEU A 63 -2.86 22.41 3.82
C LEU A 63 -2.99 23.76 4.51
N ASP A 64 -3.04 23.73 5.83
CA ASP A 64 -3.12 24.89 6.69
C ASP A 64 -2.30 24.65 7.97
N LEU A 65 -1.99 25.73 8.69
CA LEU A 65 -1.27 25.72 9.94
C LEU A 65 -2.22 26.02 11.11
N ASP A 66 -2.10 25.23 12.17
CA ASP A 66 -2.67 25.50 13.49
C ASP A 66 -1.54 25.47 14.52
N GLY A 67 -1.05 26.67 14.87
CA GLY A 67 0.21 26.83 15.57
C GLY A 67 1.38 26.28 14.75
N THR A 68 2.02 25.22 15.24
CA THR A 68 3.14 24.52 14.59
C THR A 68 2.73 23.22 13.91
N VAL A 69 1.45 22.84 13.98
CA VAL A 69 0.94 21.59 13.42
C VAL A 69 0.45 21.84 12.00
N LEU A 70 1.02 21.10 11.04
CA LEU A 70 0.50 21.02 9.67
C LEU A 70 -0.71 20.09 9.63
N GLN A 71 -1.78 20.55 8.97
CA GLN A 71 -3.01 19.79 8.80
C GLN A 71 -3.66 20.12 7.46
N PHE A 72 -4.72 19.38 7.10
CA PHE A 72 -5.56 19.73 5.96
C PHE A 72 -6.32 21.03 6.23
N ALA A 73 -6.49 21.84 5.18
CA ALA A 73 -7.22 23.09 5.27
C ALA A 73 -8.66 22.85 5.78
N PRO A 74 -9.18 23.69 6.70
CA PRO A 74 -10.50 23.48 7.28
C PRO A 74 -11.64 23.39 6.27
N ASP A 75 -11.54 24.12 5.16
CA ASP A 75 -12.48 24.20 4.05
C ASP A 75 -12.31 23.10 2.99
N ALA A 76 -11.20 22.33 3.02
CA ALA A 76 -11.02 21.21 2.10
C ALA A 76 -12.02 20.10 2.39
N THR A 77 -12.92 19.78 1.46
CA THR A 77 -13.96 18.76 1.64
C THR A 77 -13.75 17.53 0.79
N ILE A 78 -14.40 16.42 1.16
CA ILE A 78 -14.35 15.19 0.37
C ILE A 78 -15.00 15.34 -1.02
N LYS A 79 -15.76 16.40 -1.26
CA LYS A 79 -16.35 16.67 -2.58
C LYS A 79 -15.25 16.92 -3.62
N ASP A 80 -14.22 17.64 -3.22
CA ASP A 80 -13.17 18.12 -4.12
C ASP A 80 -11.88 17.28 -4.02
N TYR A 81 -11.66 16.60 -2.88
CA TYR A 81 -10.39 15.92 -2.59
C TYR A 81 -10.59 14.44 -2.23
N GLY A 82 -10.16 13.55 -3.12
CA GLY A 82 -10.23 12.11 -2.93
C GLY A 82 -9.28 11.60 -1.85
N GLU A 83 -8.15 12.28 -1.62
CA GLU A 83 -7.20 11.92 -0.55
C GLU A 83 -7.90 11.83 0.82
N ILE A 84 -8.59 12.90 1.22
CA ILE A 84 -9.22 12.97 2.55
C ILE A 84 -10.51 12.15 2.63
N ASP A 85 -11.16 11.89 1.50
CA ASP A 85 -12.25 10.93 1.43
C ASP A 85 -11.78 9.51 1.76
N LEU A 86 -10.77 9.04 1.01
CA LEU A 86 -10.27 7.67 1.10
C LEU A 86 -9.46 7.43 2.36
N PHE A 87 -8.58 8.36 2.74
CA PHE A 87 -7.61 8.14 3.80
C PHE A 87 -7.90 8.90 5.10
N GLY A 88 -9.01 9.62 5.17
CA GLY A 88 -9.44 10.33 6.36
C GLY A 88 -8.61 11.58 6.66
N TYR A 89 -9.02 12.29 7.71
CA TYR A 89 -8.38 13.51 8.16
C TYR A 89 -8.61 13.76 9.65
N MET A 90 -7.78 14.62 10.22
CA MET A 90 -8.02 15.26 11.51
C MET A 90 -7.74 16.76 11.33
N LYS A 91 -8.78 17.58 11.50
CA LYS A 91 -8.71 19.04 11.48
C LYS A 91 -8.87 19.55 12.90
N THR A 92 -7.83 20.15 13.47
CA THR A 92 -7.76 20.57 14.87
C THR A 92 -8.36 21.96 15.12
N LYS A 93 -8.41 22.83 14.10
CA LYS A 93 -9.08 24.14 14.19
C LYS A 93 -10.53 23.94 14.61
N LYS A 94 -10.94 24.66 15.67
CA LYS A 94 -12.26 24.46 16.29
C LYS A 94 -13.40 24.82 15.31
N PRO A 95 -14.49 24.03 15.27
CA PRO A 95 -14.67 22.75 15.98
C PRO A 95 -13.80 21.65 15.37
N THR A 96 -13.13 20.86 16.22
CA THR A 96 -12.29 19.76 15.78
C THR A 96 -13.11 18.72 15.03
N LYS A 97 -12.70 18.38 13.80
CA LYS A 97 -13.38 17.40 12.94
C LYS A 97 -12.44 16.25 12.65
N THR A 98 -12.93 15.02 12.80
CA THR A 98 -12.16 13.81 12.52
C THR A 98 -12.97 12.89 11.62
N ARG A 99 -12.34 12.43 10.54
CA ARG A 99 -12.84 11.41 9.64
C ARG A 99 -11.89 10.23 9.66
N SER A 100 -12.40 9.06 10.03
CA SER A 100 -11.60 7.82 9.96
C SER A 100 -11.28 7.45 8.51
N ALA A 101 -10.10 6.88 8.29
CA ALA A 101 -9.75 6.33 6.98
C ALA A 101 -10.76 5.27 6.54
N VAL A 102 -11.21 5.39 5.29
CA VAL A 102 -12.11 4.45 4.62
C VAL A 102 -11.30 3.32 3.97
N VAL A 103 -10.15 3.67 3.39
CA VAL A 103 -9.13 2.76 2.88
C VAL A 103 -8.08 2.54 3.97
N ARG A 104 -7.96 1.31 4.43
CA ARG A 104 -6.96 0.89 5.42
C ARG A 104 -5.91 0.03 4.74
N LEU A 105 -4.65 0.25 5.10
CA LEU A 105 -3.52 -0.52 4.61
C LEU A 105 -2.76 -1.15 5.78
N SER A 106 -2.36 -2.41 5.62
CA SER A 106 -1.30 -3.00 6.44
C SER A 106 0.07 -2.46 6.03
N ASN A 107 1.09 -2.76 6.82
CA ASN A 107 2.47 -2.66 6.32
C ASN A 107 2.69 -3.72 5.22
N ALA A 108 3.60 -3.46 4.29
CA ALA A 108 4.13 -4.51 3.43
C ALA A 108 5.30 -5.18 4.14
N VAL A 109 5.11 -6.41 4.59
CA VAL A 109 6.12 -7.17 5.36
C VAL A 109 6.79 -8.18 4.45
N SER A 110 8.11 -8.33 4.57
CA SER A 110 8.86 -9.33 3.82
C SER A 110 8.37 -10.74 4.18
N LEU A 111 8.27 -11.60 3.18
CA LEU A 111 7.87 -13.00 3.33
C LEU A 111 9.08 -13.91 3.57
N GLU A 112 10.28 -13.35 3.45
CA GLU A 112 11.56 -14.03 3.68
C GLU A 112 12.32 -13.30 4.80
N SER A 113 13.18 -14.06 5.48
CA SER A 113 13.96 -13.56 6.62
C SER A 113 15.10 -12.68 6.12
N PHE A 114 15.30 -11.55 6.80
CA PHE A 114 16.39 -10.62 6.56
C PHE A 114 17.71 -11.20 7.08
N ASN A 115 18.71 -11.33 6.21
CA ASN A 115 19.99 -11.97 6.51
C ASN A 115 21.13 -10.98 6.84
N ALA A 116 20.81 -9.71 7.13
CA ALA A 116 21.80 -8.67 7.44
C ALA A 116 22.78 -8.35 6.30
N ASP A 117 22.31 -8.44 5.05
CA ASP A 117 23.09 -8.04 3.88
C ASP A 117 23.37 -6.52 3.87
N LEU A 118 24.58 -6.14 3.46
CA LEU A 118 25.06 -4.76 3.45
C LEU A 118 25.56 -4.36 2.06
N ASP A 119 25.20 -3.16 1.65
CA ASP A 119 25.83 -2.43 0.54
C ASP A 119 26.80 -1.37 1.07
N PHE A 120 27.90 -1.15 0.34
CA PHE A 120 28.98 -0.24 0.72
C PHE A 120 29.15 0.84 -0.34
N LEU A 121 28.95 2.08 0.06
CA LEU A 121 29.00 3.26 -0.79
C LEU A 121 30.17 4.15 -0.37
N THR A 122 30.87 4.72 -1.34
CA THR A 122 31.91 5.72 -1.08
C THR A 122 31.85 6.85 -2.10
N ASN A 123 32.18 8.06 -1.65
CA ASN A 123 32.33 9.23 -2.52
C ASN A 123 33.80 9.45 -2.95
N LYS A 124 34.66 8.42 -2.87
CA LYS A 124 36.09 8.52 -3.17
C LYS A 124 36.38 9.22 -4.50
N GLY A 125 35.66 8.89 -5.58
CA GLY A 125 35.87 9.54 -6.87
C GLY A 125 35.65 11.06 -6.84
N LEU A 126 34.70 11.55 -6.03
CA LEU A 126 34.50 12.99 -5.84
C LEU A 126 35.64 13.61 -5.02
N LEU A 127 36.11 12.90 -3.99
CA LEU A 127 37.22 13.34 -3.15
C LEU A 127 38.52 13.46 -3.95
N ASP A 128 38.85 12.46 -4.76
CA ASP A 128 40.07 12.45 -5.57
C ASP A 128 40.08 13.63 -6.55
N ARG A 129 38.94 13.91 -7.20
CA ARG A 129 38.79 15.09 -8.07
C ARG A 129 38.98 16.40 -7.31
N TYR A 130 38.39 16.53 -6.13
CA TYR A 130 38.56 17.73 -5.29
C TYR A 130 40.03 17.95 -4.93
N ASN A 131 40.72 16.90 -4.47
CA ASN A 131 42.14 16.98 -4.10
C ASN A 131 43.05 17.24 -5.30
N SER A 132 42.66 16.84 -6.51
CA SER A 132 43.41 17.15 -7.75
C SER A 132 43.25 18.60 -8.24
N GLN A 133 42.21 19.32 -7.77
CA GLN A 133 41.87 20.67 -8.26
C GLN A 133 42.46 21.81 -7.43
N GLY A 134 42.93 21.57 -6.21
CA GLY A 134 43.30 22.63 -5.27
C GLY A 134 44.59 22.38 -4.51
N GLU A 135 45.07 23.43 -3.83
CA GLU A 135 46.26 23.36 -2.97
C GLU A 135 45.97 22.70 -1.61
N LYS A 136 44.69 22.61 -1.21
CA LYS A 136 44.26 22.00 0.06
C LYS A 136 43.80 20.56 -0.17
N VAL A 137 44.53 19.62 0.44
CA VAL A 137 44.15 18.22 0.51
C VAL A 137 43.12 18.04 1.62
N LYS A 138 42.01 17.37 1.29
CA LYS A 138 40.99 16.94 2.24
C LYS A 138 41.11 15.44 2.49
N ASP A 139 41.14 15.07 3.77
CA ASP A 139 40.92 13.69 4.20
C ASP A 139 39.42 13.35 4.19
N GLY A 140 39.08 12.12 3.83
CA GLY A 140 37.71 11.68 3.73
C GLY A 140 37.56 10.35 2.97
N GLY A 141 36.41 10.17 2.32
CA GLY A 141 36.09 8.92 1.62
C GLY A 141 35.44 7.88 2.52
N ASN A 142 34.93 8.31 3.68
CA ASN A 142 34.25 7.45 4.64
C ASN A 142 33.21 6.58 3.94
N ILE A 143 33.28 5.28 4.22
CA ILE A 143 32.34 4.32 3.68
C ILE A 143 30.99 4.54 4.37
N ALA A 144 29.95 4.68 3.57
CA ALA A 144 28.57 4.59 4.00
C ALA A 144 28.08 3.16 3.79
N GLN A 145 27.34 2.64 4.75
CA GLN A 145 26.76 1.30 4.71
C GLN A 145 25.25 1.42 4.64
N SER A 146 24.61 0.57 3.84
CA SER A 146 23.15 0.47 3.81
C SER A 146 22.75 -1.00 3.90
N GLU A 147 21.86 -1.32 4.82
CA GLU A 147 21.22 -2.64 4.81
C GLU A 147 20.41 -2.81 3.52
N ILE A 148 20.60 -3.95 2.86
CA ILE A 148 19.86 -4.32 1.65
C ILE A 148 19.08 -5.60 1.90
N HIS A 149 17.94 -5.74 1.22
CA HIS A 149 17.13 -6.94 1.31
C HIS A 149 16.25 -7.04 0.09
N LYS A 150 16.44 -8.10 -0.69
CA LYS A 150 15.56 -8.47 -1.79
C LYS A 150 14.66 -9.61 -1.33
N SER A 151 13.35 -9.40 -1.41
CA SER A 151 12.37 -10.35 -0.90
C SER A 151 11.02 -10.14 -1.60
N TYR A 152 10.15 -11.14 -1.51
CA TYR A 152 8.72 -10.91 -1.64
C TYR A 152 8.18 -10.13 -0.45
N TYR A 153 7.26 -9.20 -0.68
CA TYR A 153 6.55 -8.46 0.36
C TYR A 153 5.05 -8.64 0.19
N ALA A 154 4.32 -8.75 1.30
CA ALA A 154 2.86 -8.81 1.28
C ALA A 154 2.22 -7.68 2.06
N TYR A 155 1.20 -7.06 1.48
CA TYR A 155 0.30 -6.14 2.19
C TYR A 155 -1.16 -6.37 1.81
N THR A 156 -2.05 -5.87 2.66
CA THR A 156 -3.50 -5.96 2.51
C THR A 156 -4.11 -4.57 2.52
N ILE A 157 -5.09 -4.35 1.64
CA ILE A 157 -6.01 -3.22 1.72
C ILE A 157 -7.39 -3.70 2.13
N THR A 158 -8.09 -2.87 2.91
CA THR A 158 -9.52 -3.02 3.18
C THR A 158 -10.20 -1.67 2.98
N VAL A 159 -11.29 -1.65 2.21
CA VAL A 159 -12.08 -0.45 1.93
C VAL A 159 -13.50 -0.64 2.44
N ASP A 160 -13.96 0.27 3.29
CA ASP A 160 -15.36 0.34 3.72
C ASP A 160 -16.19 1.01 2.60
N LEU A 161 -16.67 0.23 1.60
CA LEU A 161 -17.30 0.78 0.39
C LEU A 161 -18.53 1.66 0.68
N ASP A 162 -19.29 1.31 1.72
CA ASP A 162 -20.47 2.06 2.19
C ASP A 162 -20.12 3.40 2.86
N LYS A 163 -18.84 3.70 3.11
CA LYS A 163 -18.38 4.97 3.71
C LYS A 163 -17.67 5.89 2.72
N VAL A 164 -17.30 5.38 1.54
CA VAL A 164 -16.65 6.18 0.50
C VAL A 164 -17.58 7.30 0.10
N GLY A 165 -17.08 8.52 0.08
CA GLY A 165 -17.81 9.68 -0.39
C GLY A 165 -18.93 10.18 0.51
N ILE A 166 -18.95 9.80 1.80
CA ILE A 166 -19.91 10.29 2.81
C ILE A 166 -19.14 10.96 3.95
N ASP A 167 -19.39 12.23 4.27
CA ASP A 167 -18.78 12.96 5.40
C ASP A 167 -19.81 13.50 6.38
N GLU A 168 -19.94 12.84 7.53
CA GLU A 168 -20.84 13.23 8.62
C GLU A 168 -20.47 14.57 9.27
N ASN A 169 -19.23 15.06 9.08
CA ASN A 169 -18.77 16.33 9.65
C ASN A 169 -19.09 17.55 8.78
N GLU A 170 -19.50 17.34 7.53
CA GLU A 170 -19.78 18.39 6.55
C GLU A 170 -21.22 18.31 6.05
N LYS A 171 -21.75 19.45 5.61
CA LYS A 171 -23.09 19.54 5.03
C LYS A 171 -23.03 19.97 3.57
N ASP A 172 -23.94 19.46 2.75
CA ASP A 172 -24.15 19.96 1.40
C ASP A 172 -24.88 21.32 1.38
N ALA A 173 -25.17 21.84 0.19
CA ALA A 173 -25.82 23.14 0.03
C ALA A 173 -27.27 23.14 0.56
N GLU A 174 -27.90 21.97 0.62
CA GLU A 174 -29.25 21.71 1.08
C GLU A 174 -29.32 21.41 2.60
N GLY A 175 -28.16 21.32 3.28
CA GLY A 175 -28.06 21.06 4.71
C GLY A 175 -28.09 19.57 5.09
N ASN A 176 -28.02 18.65 4.13
CA ASN A 176 -27.88 17.21 4.36
C ASN A 176 -26.42 16.82 4.60
N ILE A 177 -26.16 15.59 5.04
CA ILE A 177 -24.79 15.06 5.14
C ILE A 177 -24.11 15.15 3.77
N LEU A 178 -22.87 15.65 3.73
CA LEU A 178 -22.14 15.74 2.48
C LEU A 178 -21.92 14.34 1.90
N GLU A 179 -22.52 14.10 0.74
CA GLU A 179 -22.42 12.85 0.01
C GLU A 179 -22.17 13.12 -1.48
N ILE A 180 -21.15 12.46 -2.05
CA ILE A 180 -20.84 12.56 -3.48
C ILE A 180 -21.61 11.52 -4.28
N SER A 181 -21.68 11.68 -5.61
CA SER A 181 -22.41 10.75 -6.47
C SER A 181 -21.81 9.34 -6.44
N ASN A 182 -22.65 8.32 -6.62
CA ASN A 182 -22.21 6.92 -6.75
C ASN A 182 -21.20 6.71 -7.88
N GLY A 183 -21.30 7.49 -8.97
CA GLY A 183 -20.32 7.48 -10.06
C GLY A 183 -18.93 7.92 -9.58
N GLU A 184 -18.85 9.00 -8.82
CA GLU A 184 -17.59 9.50 -8.25
C GLU A 184 -17.02 8.54 -7.21
N LYS A 185 -17.85 7.97 -6.33
CA LYS A 185 -17.43 6.93 -5.37
C LYS A 185 -16.78 5.73 -6.08
N SER A 186 -17.44 5.23 -7.12
CA SER A 186 -16.91 4.14 -7.96
C SER A 186 -15.59 4.52 -8.60
N GLN A 187 -15.49 5.73 -9.15
CA GLN A 187 -14.29 6.20 -9.83
C GLN A 187 -13.08 6.30 -8.89
N ARG A 188 -13.25 6.82 -7.67
CA ARG A 188 -12.16 6.91 -6.68
C ARG A 188 -11.56 5.56 -6.34
N ILE A 189 -12.40 4.54 -6.14
CA ILE A 189 -11.93 3.19 -5.84
C ILE A 189 -11.29 2.53 -7.07
N LYS A 190 -11.80 2.78 -8.28
CA LYS A 190 -11.16 2.31 -9.53
C LYS A 190 -9.79 2.93 -9.73
N SER A 191 -9.64 4.24 -9.51
CA SER A 191 -8.35 4.94 -9.57
C SER A 191 -7.35 4.39 -8.55
N LEU A 192 -7.80 4.06 -7.34
CA LEU A 192 -6.97 3.38 -6.33
C LEU A 192 -6.48 2.02 -6.83
N LEU A 193 -7.37 1.19 -7.38
CA LEU A 193 -7.02 -0.13 -7.92
C LEU A 193 -6.06 -0.03 -9.11
N ASP A 194 -6.27 0.92 -10.02
CA ASP A 194 -5.39 1.15 -11.16
C ASP A 194 -4.01 1.64 -10.72
N THR A 195 -3.93 2.45 -9.66
CA THR A 195 -2.65 2.86 -9.07
C THR A 195 -1.92 1.69 -8.43
N ILE A 196 -2.62 0.84 -7.67
CA ILE A 196 -2.02 -0.34 -7.03
C ILE A 196 -1.45 -1.32 -8.07
N LYS A 197 -2.13 -1.49 -9.21
CA LYS A 197 -1.69 -2.37 -10.31
C LYS A 197 -0.28 -2.05 -10.83
N PHE A 198 0.10 -0.77 -10.81
CA PHE A 198 1.38 -0.29 -11.33
C PHE A 198 2.21 0.49 -10.29
N LEU A 199 1.96 0.22 -9.00
CA LEU A 199 2.56 0.98 -7.92
C LEU A 199 4.08 0.87 -7.97
N TYR A 200 4.76 2.00 -7.82
CA TYR A 200 6.22 2.04 -7.66
C TYR A 200 6.62 2.90 -6.47
N ARG A 201 7.92 2.93 -6.15
CA ARG A 201 8.48 3.84 -5.14
C ARG A 201 9.84 4.35 -5.56
N ASP A 202 9.99 5.67 -5.57
CA ASP A 202 11.29 6.30 -5.73
C ASP A 202 11.97 6.44 -4.36
N ILE A 203 13.17 5.86 -4.21
CA ILE A 203 13.92 5.86 -2.94
C ILE A 203 15.43 5.80 -3.20
N LYS A 204 16.20 6.61 -2.47
CA LYS A 204 17.68 6.62 -2.53
C LYS A 204 18.24 6.63 -3.98
N GLY A 205 17.60 7.39 -4.88
CA GLY A 205 18.05 7.57 -6.26
C GLY A 205 17.68 6.44 -7.24
N ARG A 206 16.86 5.46 -6.82
CA ARG A 206 16.34 4.39 -7.69
C ARG A 206 14.81 4.29 -7.61
N ARG A 207 14.23 3.57 -8.56
CA ARG A 207 12.80 3.26 -8.64
C ARG A 207 12.57 1.77 -8.37
N GLU A 208 11.85 1.48 -7.29
CA GLU A 208 11.42 0.13 -6.93
C GLU A 208 10.04 -0.16 -7.51
N ASN A 209 9.91 -1.29 -8.21
CA ASN A 209 8.63 -1.76 -8.72
C ASN A 209 7.86 -2.47 -7.61
N LEU A 210 6.67 -2.00 -7.26
CA LEU A 210 5.80 -2.61 -6.24
C LEU A 210 4.56 -3.26 -6.88
N SER A 211 4.56 -3.42 -8.21
CA SER A 211 3.46 -4.06 -8.94
C SER A 211 3.29 -5.51 -8.48
N PRO A 212 2.05 -5.97 -8.21
CA PRO A 212 1.82 -7.31 -7.70
C PRO A 212 2.23 -8.42 -8.68
N VAL A 213 2.88 -9.46 -8.16
CA VAL A 213 3.13 -10.73 -8.85
C VAL A 213 2.10 -11.81 -8.49
N PHE A 214 1.47 -11.68 -7.33
CA PHE A 214 0.29 -12.46 -6.94
C PHE A 214 -0.69 -11.56 -6.18
N SER A 215 -1.98 -11.70 -6.46
CA SER A 215 -3.03 -10.94 -5.80
C SER A 215 -4.21 -11.84 -5.45
N ILE A 216 -4.90 -11.54 -4.35
CA ILE A 216 -6.11 -12.25 -3.95
C ILE A 216 -7.05 -11.30 -3.23
N GLY A 217 -8.34 -11.33 -3.56
CA GLY A 217 -9.30 -10.42 -2.97
C GLY A 217 -10.66 -10.42 -3.67
N GLY A 218 -11.53 -9.53 -3.21
CA GLY A 218 -12.92 -9.47 -3.65
C GLY A 218 -13.72 -8.44 -2.86
N ILE A 219 -15.02 -8.40 -3.13
CA ILE A 219 -15.99 -7.61 -2.38
C ILE A 219 -16.80 -8.57 -1.52
N TYR A 220 -16.88 -8.27 -0.22
CA TYR A 220 -17.46 -9.15 0.78
C TYR A 220 -18.46 -8.39 1.64
N ASP A 221 -19.34 -9.12 2.32
CA ASP A 221 -20.22 -8.54 3.36
C ASP A 221 -19.49 -8.35 4.71
N ILE A 222 -18.18 -8.63 4.73
CA ILE A 222 -17.31 -8.55 5.90
C ILE A 222 -16.18 -7.55 5.61
N LYS A 223 -16.03 -6.55 6.47
CA LYS A 223 -14.99 -5.52 6.38
C LYS A 223 -13.78 -5.90 7.24
N ASN A 224 -13.13 -7.01 6.90
CA ASN A 224 -12.01 -7.56 7.67
C ASN A 224 -10.83 -7.91 6.73
N PRO A 225 -9.57 -7.55 7.07
CA PRO A 225 -8.39 -7.92 6.30
C PRO A 225 -7.98 -9.39 6.53
N PHE A 226 -8.87 -10.36 6.26
CA PHE A 226 -8.69 -11.76 6.67
C PHE A 226 -7.54 -12.51 5.95
N PHE A 227 -7.00 -11.98 4.86
CA PHE A 227 -5.78 -12.48 4.20
C PHE A 227 -4.47 -11.92 4.81
N GLU A 228 -4.57 -10.86 5.62
CA GLU A 228 -3.40 -10.24 6.25
C GLU A 228 -2.67 -11.28 7.13
N ASN A 229 -1.34 -11.33 7.02
CA ASN A 229 -0.49 -12.31 7.70
C ASN A 229 -0.73 -13.79 7.31
N LYS A 230 -1.53 -14.07 6.27
CA LYS A 230 -1.80 -15.44 5.77
C LYS A 230 -1.13 -15.75 4.43
N LEU A 231 -0.65 -14.74 3.72
CA LEU A 231 0.22 -14.93 2.55
C LEU A 231 1.64 -15.27 3.01
N LYS A 232 2.17 -16.38 2.52
CA LYS A 232 3.49 -16.90 2.89
C LYS A 232 4.18 -17.45 1.65
N VAL A 233 5.48 -17.17 1.54
CA VAL A 233 6.36 -17.75 0.53
C VAL A 233 7.43 -18.56 1.24
N LYS A 234 7.73 -19.76 0.71
CA LYS A 234 8.82 -20.60 1.18
C LYS A 234 9.50 -21.25 -0.02
N ASN A 235 10.82 -21.13 -0.13
CA ASN A 235 11.60 -21.70 -1.25
C ASN A 235 11.04 -21.27 -2.63
N ASN A 236 10.74 -19.97 -2.75
CA ASN A 236 10.08 -19.40 -3.93
C ASN A 236 8.75 -20.10 -4.32
N LYS A 237 7.97 -20.56 -3.33
CA LYS A 237 6.63 -21.13 -3.51
C LYS A 237 5.62 -20.46 -2.60
N ILE A 238 4.46 -20.10 -3.12
CA ILE A 238 3.34 -19.64 -2.30
C ILE A 238 2.76 -20.85 -1.56
N LEU A 239 2.51 -20.70 -0.25
CA LEU A 239 1.85 -21.74 0.56
C LEU A 239 0.33 -21.75 0.33
N VAL A 240 -0.09 -22.37 -0.78
CA VAL A 240 -1.49 -22.46 -1.25
C VAL A 240 -2.45 -22.99 -0.18
N ASP A 241 -2.04 -23.98 0.61
CA ASP A 241 -2.89 -24.54 1.68
C ASP A 241 -3.28 -23.51 2.74
N THR A 242 -2.40 -22.53 3.03
CA THR A 242 -2.73 -21.46 3.98
C THR A 242 -3.86 -20.59 3.44
N ILE A 243 -3.83 -20.29 2.14
CA ILE A 243 -4.85 -19.51 1.45
C ILE A 243 -6.18 -20.27 1.41
N LYS A 244 -6.14 -21.57 1.07
CA LYS A 244 -7.34 -22.43 1.11
C LYS A 244 -7.96 -22.51 2.50
N GLY A 245 -7.14 -22.50 3.55
CA GLY A 245 -7.62 -22.41 4.93
C GLY A 245 -8.41 -21.12 5.19
N VAL A 246 -8.00 -19.99 4.60
CA VAL A 246 -8.73 -18.72 4.69
C VAL A 246 -10.04 -18.76 3.91
N LEU A 247 -10.03 -19.31 2.69
CA LEU A 247 -11.24 -19.44 1.87
C LEU A 247 -12.32 -20.28 2.56
N LYS A 248 -11.92 -21.32 3.30
CA LYS A 248 -12.82 -22.20 4.06
C LYS A 248 -13.39 -21.58 5.34
N LEU A 249 -12.98 -20.37 5.72
CA LEU A 249 -13.53 -19.71 6.91
C LEU A 249 -15.02 -19.39 6.73
N ASP A 250 -15.44 -19.06 5.51
CA ASP A 250 -16.82 -18.69 5.19
C ASP A 250 -17.09 -18.87 3.68
N GLU A 251 -18.26 -19.41 3.31
CA GLU A 251 -18.64 -19.59 1.91
C GLU A 251 -18.68 -18.28 1.12
N ASN A 252 -19.01 -17.16 1.78
CA ASN A 252 -19.01 -15.82 1.20
C ASN A 252 -17.60 -15.39 0.79
N ILE A 253 -16.58 -15.79 1.57
CA ILE A 253 -15.18 -15.53 1.22
C ILE A 253 -14.81 -16.36 -0.02
N GLU A 254 -15.08 -17.66 -0.01
CA GLU A 254 -14.73 -18.53 -1.15
C GLU A 254 -15.41 -18.08 -2.45
N LYS A 255 -16.71 -17.78 -2.41
CA LYS A 255 -17.50 -17.43 -3.61
C LYS A 255 -17.10 -16.10 -4.24
N ASN A 256 -16.73 -15.10 -3.43
CA ASN A 256 -16.43 -13.75 -3.91
C ASN A 256 -14.93 -13.46 -4.08
N THR A 257 -14.06 -14.44 -3.78
CA THR A 257 -12.63 -14.26 -3.95
C THR A 257 -12.20 -14.57 -5.38
N VAL A 258 -11.45 -13.64 -5.96
CA VAL A 258 -10.70 -13.83 -7.19
C VAL A 258 -9.20 -13.76 -6.88
N SER A 259 -8.40 -14.49 -7.65
CA SER A 259 -6.93 -14.46 -7.53
C SER A 259 -6.31 -14.06 -8.87
N GLY A 260 -5.20 -13.34 -8.83
CA GLY A 260 -4.39 -12.93 -9.98
C GLY A 260 -2.96 -13.43 -9.84
N LEU A 261 -2.34 -13.85 -10.94
CA LEU A 261 -0.96 -14.36 -10.96
C LEU A 261 -0.20 -13.79 -12.16
N ILE A 262 1.08 -13.47 -11.98
CA ILE A 262 2.06 -13.34 -13.06
C ILE A 262 2.87 -14.64 -13.09
N GLU A 263 2.71 -15.42 -14.15
CA GLU A 263 3.40 -16.70 -14.34
C GLU A 263 4.91 -16.48 -14.65
N GLY A 264 5.73 -17.47 -14.31
CA GLY A 264 7.19 -17.46 -14.45
C GLY A 264 7.95 -16.98 -13.22
N ILE A 265 7.27 -16.59 -12.13
CA ILE A 265 7.89 -16.04 -10.92
C ILE A 265 8.03 -17.10 -9.83
N PHE A 266 6.97 -17.83 -9.50
CA PHE A 266 6.98 -18.82 -8.42
C PHE A 266 7.26 -20.22 -8.96
N ASN A 267 7.96 -21.04 -8.18
CA ASN A 267 8.26 -22.42 -8.53
C ASN A 267 7.02 -23.34 -8.55
N ASN A 268 5.85 -22.85 -8.14
CA ASN A 268 4.60 -23.60 -8.08
C ASN A 268 3.44 -22.89 -8.79
N ASP A 269 3.71 -22.17 -9.88
CA ASP A 269 2.69 -21.46 -10.67
C ASP A 269 1.49 -22.34 -11.05
N GLU A 270 1.73 -23.56 -11.56
CA GLU A 270 0.64 -24.50 -11.92
C GLU A 270 -0.24 -24.88 -10.71
N GLU A 271 0.36 -25.06 -9.53
CA GLU A 271 -0.39 -25.34 -8.31
C GLU A 271 -1.25 -24.15 -7.89
N ILE A 272 -0.67 -22.94 -7.92
CA ILE A 272 -1.35 -21.69 -7.60
C ILE A 272 -2.53 -21.49 -8.55
N LYS A 273 -2.27 -21.59 -9.86
CA LYS A 273 -3.24 -21.38 -10.93
C LYS A 273 -4.42 -22.36 -10.83
N THR A 274 -4.14 -23.64 -10.67
CA THR A 274 -5.18 -24.68 -10.62
C THR A 274 -5.98 -24.63 -9.32
N GLN A 275 -5.32 -24.52 -8.16
CA GLN A 275 -6.01 -24.62 -6.87
C GLN A 275 -6.70 -23.32 -6.46
N LEU A 276 -6.19 -22.15 -6.86
CA LEU A 276 -6.77 -20.84 -6.54
C LEU A 276 -7.55 -20.23 -7.72
N LYS A 277 -7.65 -20.97 -8.85
CA LYS A 277 -8.34 -20.55 -10.07
C LYS A 277 -7.89 -19.15 -10.53
N CYS A 278 -6.58 -18.94 -10.54
CA CYS A 278 -6.01 -17.62 -10.83
C CYS A 278 -6.32 -17.18 -12.26
N LYS A 279 -6.59 -15.89 -12.38
CA LYS A 279 -6.64 -15.15 -13.62
C LYS A 279 -5.31 -14.46 -13.88
N ASP A 280 -5.15 -13.90 -15.08
CA ASP A 280 -4.07 -12.96 -15.35
C ASP A 280 -4.20 -11.74 -14.43
N MET A 281 -3.07 -11.16 -14.01
CA MET A 281 -3.08 -10.02 -13.10
C MET A 281 -3.92 -8.84 -13.61
N GLY A 282 -3.90 -8.58 -14.93
CA GLY A 282 -4.73 -7.55 -15.55
C GLY A 282 -6.23 -7.82 -15.41
N GLU A 283 -6.65 -9.07 -15.58
CA GLU A 283 -8.04 -9.50 -15.47
C GLU A 283 -8.51 -9.47 -14.01
N PHE A 284 -7.66 -9.85 -13.04
CA PHE A 284 -7.95 -9.72 -11.62
C PHE A 284 -8.38 -8.28 -11.24
N PHE A 285 -7.61 -7.27 -11.65
CA PHE A 285 -7.97 -5.86 -11.38
C PHE A 285 -9.25 -5.44 -12.11
N ASN A 286 -9.49 -5.92 -13.33
CA ASN A 286 -10.72 -5.62 -14.06
C ASN A 286 -11.95 -6.18 -13.34
N VAL A 287 -11.89 -7.42 -12.87
CA VAL A 287 -12.97 -8.04 -12.07
C VAL A 287 -13.28 -7.20 -10.83
N LEU A 288 -12.26 -6.80 -10.05
CA LEU A 288 -12.48 -5.96 -8.86
C LEU A 288 -13.13 -4.62 -9.22
N LYS A 289 -12.68 -3.97 -10.31
CA LYS A 289 -13.27 -2.69 -10.76
C LYS A 289 -14.71 -2.84 -11.24
N GLU A 290 -15.06 -3.97 -11.88
CA GLU A 290 -16.43 -4.28 -12.27
C GLU A 290 -17.33 -4.49 -11.06
N GLU A 291 -16.90 -5.29 -10.09
CA GLU A 291 -17.64 -5.53 -8.85
C GLU A 291 -17.89 -4.21 -8.07
N VAL A 292 -16.87 -3.33 -8.02
CA VAL A 292 -17.02 -1.99 -7.44
C VAL A 292 -18.04 -1.16 -8.22
N GLY A 293 -18.02 -1.24 -9.56
CA GLY A 293 -19.01 -0.60 -10.41
C GLY A 293 -20.44 -1.07 -10.11
N ARG A 294 -20.65 -2.38 -10.04
CA ARG A 294 -21.95 -2.99 -9.74
C ARG A 294 -22.46 -2.57 -8.37
N TYR A 295 -21.59 -2.61 -7.34
CA TYR A 295 -21.96 -2.19 -5.99
C TYR A 295 -22.58 -0.78 -5.94
N TYR A 296 -21.97 0.20 -6.61
CA TYR A 296 -22.49 1.58 -6.62
C TYR A 296 -23.63 1.81 -7.64
N GLN A 297 -23.79 0.96 -8.65
CA GLN A 297 -24.89 1.01 -9.60
C GLN A 297 -26.18 0.42 -9.03
N ASP A 298 -26.09 -0.73 -8.35
CA ASP A 298 -27.24 -1.44 -7.78
C ASP A 298 -27.94 -0.62 -6.68
N GLU A 299 -27.24 0.32 -6.04
CA GLU A 299 -27.81 1.26 -5.07
C GLU A 299 -28.58 2.44 -5.73
N THR A 300 -28.65 2.50 -7.07
CA THR A 300 -29.47 3.47 -7.81
C THR A 300 -30.89 2.95 -8.12
N LYS A 301 -31.18 1.69 -7.76
CA LYS A 301 -32.49 1.04 -7.92
C LYS A 301 -33.18 0.90 -6.56
#